data_AF-A0AA36BD43-F1
#
_entry.id   AF-A0AA36BD43-F1
#
_cell.length_a   1.000
_cell.length_b   1.000
_cell.length_c   1.000
_cell.angle_alpha   90.00
_cell.angle_beta   90.00
_cell.angle_gamma   90.00
#
_symmetry.space_group_name_H-M   'P 1'
#
loop_
_entity.id
_entity.type
_entity.pdbx_description
1 polymer ?
#
loop_
_entity_poly.entity_id
_entity_poly.type
_entity_poly.pdbx_seq_one_letter_code
_entity_poly.pdbx_strand_id
1 'polypeptide(L)'
;MGQRVKISDVPFASVIAAVMGVISISVFAGTMYEALKIFTVYIFEDLFHYRLSWLETIQDTFLIIAITMALYVVFLLVFGVLVTGATRRHVYGGMSCIMGGQTSAIFLMVLTYICHIIWILIISACIIPILLYVMFIELCNQHVFNKKAEDIKFCMDLSNFGIFSNSSQKIVGGLTTTPLCSPTNLRRMCTRTEESGQLFIVAYIGAFCASLAMAHFMTILAANYTRMKLSKELTDYRNAVEMTS
;
A
#
# COMPACT_ATOMS: atom_id res chain seq x y z
N MET A 1 -26.72 10.50 -37.00
CA MET A 1 -25.65 9.95 -37.87
C MET A 1 -24.30 10.42 -37.31
N GLY A 2 -23.55 9.51 -36.68
CA GLY A 2 -22.13 9.68 -36.30
C GLY A 2 -21.75 10.79 -35.31
N GLN A 3 -22.13 10.70 -34.04
CA GLN A 3 -21.44 11.51 -33.01
C GLN A 3 -20.05 10.91 -32.79
N ARG A 4 -19.03 11.54 -33.38
CA ARG A 4 -17.62 11.29 -33.05
C ARG A 4 -17.46 11.48 -31.55
N VAL A 5 -17.24 10.39 -30.82
CA VAL A 5 -16.65 10.41 -29.48
C VAL A 5 -15.36 11.22 -29.62
N LYS A 6 -15.35 12.45 -29.14
CA LYS A 6 -14.10 13.22 -29.14
C LYS A 6 -13.21 12.51 -28.14
N ILE A 7 -11.96 12.28 -28.51
CA ILE A 7 -10.91 11.77 -27.62
C ILE A 7 -10.84 12.64 -26.34
N SER A 8 -11.31 13.89 -26.38
CA SER A 8 -11.45 14.78 -25.22
C SER A 8 -12.44 14.34 -24.12
N ASP A 9 -13.32 13.36 -24.37
CA ASP A 9 -14.38 12.97 -23.43
C ASP A 9 -13.97 11.82 -22.49
N VAL A 10 -12.79 11.22 -22.69
CA VAL A 10 -12.24 10.17 -21.83
C VAL A 10 -11.40 10.82 -20.71
N PRO A 11 -11.64 10.51 -19.43
CA PRO A 11 -10.85 11.03 -18.32
C PRO A 11 -9.48 10.33 -18.24
N PHE A 12 -8.58 10.63 -19.19
CA PHE A 12 -7.25 10.02 -19.25
C PHE A 12 -6.49 10.15 -17.93
N ALA A 13 -6.60 11.29 -17.25
CA ALA A 13 -5.99 11.50 -15.95
C ALA A 13 -6.48 10.48 -14.90
N SER A 14 -7.80 10.24 -14.80
CA SER A 14 -8.38 9.26 -13.87
C SER A 14 -7.98 7.83 -14.20
N VAL A 15 -7.93 7.49 -15.50
CA VAL A 15 -7.52 6.16 -15.96
C VAL A 15 -6.05 5.90 -15.61
N ILE A 16 -5.15 6.86 -15.89
CA ILE A 16 -3.73 6.74 -15.56
C ILE A 16 -3.52 6.61 -14.05
N ALA A 17 -4.20 7.44 -13.24
CA ALA A 17 -4.13 7.35 -11.78
C ALA A 17 -4.67 6.00 -11.26
N ALA A 18 -5.72 5.46 -11.86
CA ALA A 18 -6.27 4.16 -11.49
C ALA A 18 -5.32 3.01 -11.82
N VAL A 19 -4.72 3.01 -13.03
CA VAL A 19 -3.73 2.00 -13.43
C VAL A 19 -2.51 2.05 -12.50
N MET A 20 -1.98 3.25 -12.24
CA MET A 20 -0.89 3.44 -11.28
C MET A 20 -1.29 2.90 -9.89
N GLY A 21 -2.48 3.25 -9.40
CA GLY A 21 -2.98 2.81 -8.10
C GLY A 21 -3.12 1.29 -7.98
N VAL A 22 -3.79 0.63 -8.94
CA VAL A 22 -4.01 -0.81 -8.93
C VAL A 22 -2.69 -1.57 -8.99
N ILE A 23 -1.78 -1.20 -9.90
CA ILE A 23 -0.46 -1.85 -10.03
C ILE A 23 0.32 -1.69 -8.72
N SER A 24 0.35 -0.47 -8.16
CA SER A 24 1.11 -0.19 -6.94
C SER A 24 0.60 -0.98 -5.74
N ILE A 25 -0.73 -1.04 -5.57
CA ILE A 25 -1.38 -1.80 -4.49
C ILE A 25 -1.13 -3.30 -4.65
N SER A 26 -1.23 -3.84 -5.87
CA SER A 26 -0.95 -5.25 -6.15
C SER A 26 0.51 -5.61 -5.88
N VAL A 27 1.46 -4.77 -6.30
CA VAL A 27 2.89 -4.97 -6.03
C VAL A 27 3.16 -4.92 -4.53
N PHE A 28 2.64 -3.92 -3.82
CA PHE A 28 2.77 -3.82 -2.36
C PHE A 28 2.22 -5.06 -1.66
N ALA A 29 0.97 -5.46 -1.96
CA ALA A 29 0.33 -6.58 -1.31
C ALA A 29 1.06 -7.90 -1.54
N GLY A 30 1.44 -8.20 -2.79
CA GLY A 30 2.13 -9.44 -3.13
C GLY A 30 3.53 -9.52 -2.52
N THR A 31 4.32 -8.46 -2.64
CA THR A 31 5.69 -8.44 -2.12
C THR A 31 5.74 -8.41 -0.60
N MET A 32 4.86 -7.65 0.05
CA MET A 32 4.77 -7.63 1.52
C MET A 32 4.31 -8.98 2.08
N TYR A 33 3.33 -9.63 1.44
CA TYR A 33 2.85 -10.94 1.85
C TYR A 33 3.95 -12.00 1.77
N GLU A 34 4.67 -12.07 0.65
CA GLU A 34 5.78 -13.02 0.50
C GLU A 34 6.95 -12.68 1.42
N ALA A 35 7.29 -11.40 1.61
CA ALA A 35 8.36 -10.99 2.52
C ALA A 35 8.10 -11.44 3.96
N LEU A 36 6.89 -11.18 4.48
CA LEU A 36 6.47 -11.57 5.83
C LEU A 36 6.36 -13.08 5.98
N LYS A 37 5.87 -13.79 4.97
CA LYS A 37 5.81 -15.25 4.96
C LYS A 37 7.20 -15.87 5.04
N ILE A 38 8.15 -15.38 4.26
CA ILE A 38 9.54 -15.87 4.31
C ILE A 38 10.15 -15.64 5.68
N PHE A 39 9.95 -14.44 6.23
CA PHE A 39 10.48 -14.08 7.54
C PHE A 39 9.88 -14.94 8.66
N THR A 40 8.57 -15.11 8.71
CA THR A 40 7.90 -15.88 9.78
C THR A 40 8.18 -17.38 9.67
N VAL A 41 7.99 -17.97 8.47
CA VAL A 41 8.03 -19.42 8.29
C VAL A 41 9.47 -19.93 8.17
N TYR A 42 10.29 -19.33 7.30
CA TYR A 42 11.62 -19.88 7.02
C TYR A 42 12.71 -19.41 7.98
N ILE A 43 12.52 -18.26 8.66
CA ILE A 43 13.48 -17.80 9.66
C ILE A 43 12.99 -18.21 11.06
N PHE A 44 11.81 -17.76 11.49
CA PHE A 44 11.38 -18.01 12.88
C PHE A 44 10.92 -19.45 13.14
N GLU A 45 10.12 -20.04 12.27
CA GLU A 45 9.59 -21.39 12.51
C GLU A 45 10.60 -22.50 12.15
N ASP A 46 11.25 -22.44 10.99
CA ASP A 46 12.21 -23.47 10.55
C ASP A 46 13.52 -23.46 11.35
N LEU A 47 13.99 -22.26 11.72
CA LEU A 47 15.33 -22.09 12.31
C LEU A 47 15.32 -21.90 13.82
N PHE A 48 14.33 -21.16 14.34
CA PHE A 48 14.19 -20.85 15.76
C PHE A 48 13.04 -21.60 16.44
N HIS A 49 12.32 -22.47 15.69
CA HIS A 49 11.19 -23.27 16.17
C HIS A 49 10.15 -22.48 16.94
N TYR A 50 9.91 -21.24 16.51
CA TYR A 50 9.04 -20.30 17.19
C TYR A 50 8.03 -19.67 16.23
N ARG A 51 6.78 -19.61 16.67
CA ARG A 51 5.69 -19.02 15.89
C ARG A 51 5.34 -17.63 16.40
N LEU A 52 5.47 -16.63 15.53
CA LEU A 52 5.10 -15.24 15.81
C LEU A 52 3.64 -14.98 15.43
N SER A 53 2.68 -15.35 16.28
CA SER A 53 1.24 -15.20 15.99
C SER A 53 0.79 -13.75 15.74
N TRP A 54 1.47 -12.77 16.35
CA TRP A 54 1.19 -11.35 16.12
C TRP A 54 1.58 -10.88 14.71
N LEU A 55 2.58 -11.51 14.09
CA LEU A 55 3.07 -11.12 12.78
C LEU A 55 2.18 -11.66 11.66
N GLU A 56 1.63 -12.87 11.84
CA GLU A 56 0.56 -13.42 10.99
C GLU A 56 -0.68 -12.51 10.99
N THR A 57 -1.05 -11.98 12.17
CA THR A 57 -2.18 -11.03 12.28
C THR A 57 -1.93 -9.73 11.50
N ILE A 58 -0.69 -9.23 11.52
CA ILE A 58 -0.29 -8.03 10.75
C ILE A 58 -0.35 -8.30 9.24
N GLN A 59 0.11 -9.48 8.80
CA GLN A 59 0.07 -9.88 7.39
C GLN A 59 -1.35 -9.87 6.83
N ASP A 60 -2.29 -10.50 7.54
CA ASP A 60 -3.70 -10.53 7.14
C ASP A 60 -4.33 -9.13 7.11
N THR A 61 -3.96 -8.27 8.07
CA THR A 61 -4.44 -6.88 8.14
C THR A 61 -4.01 -6.07 6.91
N PHE A 62 -2.74 -6.17 6.50
CA PHE A 62 -2.25 -5.46 5.31
C PHE A 62 -2.93 -5.94 4.02
N LEU A 63 -3.20 -7.24 3.91
CA LEU A 63 -3.91 -7.81 2.77
C LEU A 63 -5.34 -7.26 2.65
N ILE A 64 -6.07 -7.20 3.76
CA ILE A 64 -7.43 -6.64 3.79
C ILE A 64 -7.41 -5.16 3.37
N ILE A 65 -6.48 -4.37 3.92
CA ILE A 65 -6.33 -2.95 3.56
C ILE A 65 -6.05 -2.80 2.05
N ALA A 66 -5.18 -3.62 1.49
CA ALA A 66 -4.86 -3.57 0.06
C ALA A 66 -6.08 -3.89 -0.82
N ILE A 67 -6.87 -4.91 -0.49
CA ILE A 67 -8.09 -5.26 -1.22
C ILE A 67 -9.10 -4.12 -1.17
N THR A 68 -9.36 -3.57 0.02
CA THR A 68 -10.28 -2.43 0.19
C THR A 68 -9.81 -1.23 -0.61
N MET A 69 -8.51 -0.95 -0.64
CA MET A 69 -7.94 0.16 -1.42
C MET A 69 -8.06 -0.07 -2.93
N ALA A 70 -7.85 -1.29 -3.42
CA ALA A 70 -8.02 -1.59 -4.84
C ALA A 70 -9.47 -1.35 -5.29
N LEU A 71 -10.45 -1.79 -4.49
CA LEU A 71 -11.87 -1.51 -4.73
C LEU A 71 -12.16 0.00 -4.70
N TYR A 72 -11.55 0.72 -3.76
CA TYR A 72 -11.71 2.17 -3.64
C TYR A 72 -11.15 2.92 -4.86
N VAL A 73 -9.99 2.52 -5.40
CA VAL A 73 -9.41 3.09 -6.62
C VAL A 73 -10.33 2.88 -7.83
N VAL A 74 -10.90 1.68 -7.98
CA VAL A 74 -11.88 1.39 -9.05
C VAL A 74 -13.14 2.24 -8.87
N PHE A 75 -13.62 2.39 -7.63
CA PHE A 75 -14.76 3.25 -7.33
C PHE A 75 -14.49 4.73 -7.71
N LEU A 76 -13.31 5.26 -7.36
CA LEU A 76 -12.89 6.61 -7.74
C LEU A 76 -12.79 6.79 -9.26
N LEU A 77 -12.32 5.77 -9.98
CA LEU A 77 -12.31 5.78 -11.45
C LEU A 77 -13.73 5.89 -12.02
N VAL A 78 -14.66 5.05 -11.55
CA VAL A 78 -16.07 5.07 -11.98
C VAL A 78 -16.69 6.44 -11.70
N PHE A 79 -16.49 6.96 -10.49
CA PHE A 79 -16.96 8.31 -10.14
C PHE A 79 -16.37 9.38 -11.06
N GLY A 80 -15.07 9.32 -11.33
CA GLY A 80 -14.38 10.22 -12.26
C GLY A 80 -15.02 10.20 -13.65
N VAL A 81 -15.26 9.01 -14.21
CA VAL A 81 -15.91 8.82 -15.52
C VAL A 81 -17.31 9.43 -15.54
N LEU A 82 -18.11 9.19 -14.50
CA LEU A 82 -19.48 9.72 -14.39
C LEU A 82 -19.50 11.26 -14.38
N VAL A 83 -18.52 11.90 -13.72
CA VAL A 83 -18.44 13.36 -13.61
C VAL A 83 -17.89 14.03 -14.88
N THR A 84 -16.98 13.40 -15.63
CA THR A 84 -16.36 14.03 -16.82
C THR A 84 -17.29 14.23 -18.01
N GLY A 85 -18.40 13.51 -18.13
CA GLY A 85 -19.50 13.91 -18.99
C GLY A 85 -19.76 13.07 -20.25
N ALA A 86 -19.05 11.96 -20.48
CA ALA A 86 -19.42 10.98 -21.51
C ALA A 86 -20.87 10.44 -21.31
N THR A 87 -21.36 10.43 -20.06
CA THR A 87 -22.72 9.96 -19.70
C THR A 87 -23.70 11.09 -19.34
N ARG A 88 -23.23 12.33 -19.13
CA ARG A 88 -24.07 13.46 -18.65
C ARG A 88 -25.20 13.81 -19.62
N ARG A 89 -25.05 13.51 -20.91
CA ARG A 89 -26.10 13.77 -21.93
C ARG A 89 -27.29 12.81 -21.87
N HIS A 90 -27.16 11.62 -21.28
CA HIS A 90 -28.21 10.60 -21.35
C HIS A 90 -28.93 10.31 -20.01
N VAL A 91 -28.30 10.59 -18.86
CA VAL A 91 -28.81 10.13 -17.55
C VAL A 91 -29.12 11.25 -16.56
N TYR A 92 -28.51 12.45 -16.67
CA TYR A 92 -28.61 13.47 -15.62
C TYR A 92 -28.80 14.90 -16.14
N GLY A 93 -30.04 15.22 -16.53
CA GLY A 93 -30.50 16.59 -16.77
C GLY A 93 -31.10 17.30 -15.55
N GLY A 94 -31.27 16.61 -14.42
CA GLY A 94 -31.95 17.13 -13.24
C GLY A 94 -31.02 17.82 -12.22
N MET A 95 -31.47 18.96 -11.68
CA MET A 95 -30.77 19.79 -10.68
C MET A 95 -30.42 19.02 -9.39
N SER A 96 -31.28 18.08 -8.96
CA SER A 96 -31.04 17.22 -7.78
C SER A 96 -29.81 16.32 -7.93
N CYS A 97 -29.49 15.90 -9.16
CA CYS A 97 -28.36 15.00 -9.41
C CYS A 97 -27.03 15.73 -9.49
N ILE A 98 -27.06 17.01 -9.88
CA ILE A 98 -25.91 17.91 -9.80
C ILE A 98 -25.57 18.16 -8.32
N MET A 99 -26.56 18.34 -7.45
CA MET A 99 -26.36 18.47 -6.00
C MET A 99 -25.78 17.20 -5.36
N GLY A 100 -26.27 16.02 -5.73
CA GLY A 100 -25.73 14.74 -5.23
C GLY A 100 -24.27 14.51 -5.64
N GLY A 101 -23.89 14.91 -6.86
CA GLY A 101 -22.51 14.84 -7.35
C GLY A 101 -21.53 15.73 -6.58
N GLN A 102 -21.95 16.94 -6.19
CA GLN A 102 -21.09 17.87 -5.45
C GLN A 102 -20.83 17.37 -4.02
N THR A 103 -21.87 16.94 -3.31
CA THR A 103 -21.74 16.41 -1.94
C THR A 103 -20.89 15.14 -1.91
N SER A 104 -21.11 14.23 -2.87
CA SER A 104 -20.29 13.02 -2.99
C SER A 104 -18.83 13.33 -3.32
N ALA A 105 -18.52 14.32 -4.18
CA ALA A 105 -17.13 14.71 -4.42
C ALA A 105 -16.42 15.26 -3.18
N ILE A 106 -17.09 16.08 -2.36
CA ILE A 106 -16.52 16.57 -1.10
C ILE A 106 -16.21 15.39 -0.17
N PHE A 107 -17.18 14.47 -0.01
CA PHE A 107 -16.99 13.27 0.80
C PHE A 107 -15.81 12.42 0.30
N LEU A 108 -15.71 12.20 -1.01
CA LEU A 108 -14.63 11.42 -1.59
C LEU A 108 -13.26 12.12 -1.50
N MET A 109 -13.20 13.45 -1.55
CA MET A 109 -11.96 14.20 -1.33
C MET A 109 -11.45 13.97 0.10
N VAL A 110 -12.33 14.12 1.09
CA VAL A 110 -11.99 13.89 2.50
C VAL A 110 -11.57 12.44 2.73
N LEU A 111 -12.31 11.48 2.17
CA LEU A 111 -11.98 10.06 2.29
C LEU A 111 -10.63 9.73 1.63
N THR A 112 -10.36 10.23 0.42
CA THR A 112 -9.08 10.02 -0.29
C THR A 112 -7.92 10.62 0.51
N TYR A 113 -8.12 11.77 1.15
CA TYR A 113 -7.11 12.38 2.01
C TYR A 113 -6.78 11.51 3.23
N ILE A 114 -7.79 10.94 3.89
CA ILE A 114 -7.58 9.98 5.00
C ILE A 114 -6.83 8.75 4.50
N CYS A 115 -7.22 8.18 3.35
CA CYS A 115 -6.51 7.06 2.74
C CYS A 115 -5.05 7.40 2.43
N HIS A 116 -4.76 8.62 1.95
CA HIS A 116 -3.40 9.07 1.68
C HIS A 116 -2.55 9.15 2.96
N ILE A 117 -3.10 9.66 4.07
CA ILE A 117 -2.42 9.65 5.37
C ILE A 117 -2.10 8.21 5.82
N ILE A 118 -3.04 7.28 5.65
CA ILE A 118 -2.81 5.86 5.96
C ILE A 118 -1.62 5.32 5.16
N TRP A 119 -1.53 5.59 3.86
CA TRP A 119 -0.40 5.16 3.03
C TRP A 119 0.94 5.78 3.48
N ILE A 120 0.95 7.05 3.89
CA ILE A 120 2.14 7.67 4.48
C ILE A 120 2.58 6.94 5.76
N LEU A 121 1.64 6.56 6.62
CA LEU A 121 1.94 5.77 7.82
C LEU A 121 2.49 4.39 7.45
N ILE A 122 1.92 3.71 6.44
CA ILE A 122 2.43 2.43 5.94
C ILE A 122 3.88 2.57 5.43
N ILE A 123 4.17 3.59 4.63
CA ILE A 123 5.53 3.89 4.14
C ILE A 123 6.49 4.07 5.32
N SER A 124 6.09 4.82 6.35
CA SER A 124 6.91 5.04 7.53
C SER A 124 7.19 3.74 8.30
N ALA A 125 6.18 2.87 8.43
CA ALA A 125 6.32 1.57 9.08
C ALA A 125 7.23 0.61 8.28
N CYS A 126 7.18 0.68 6.95
CA CYS A 126 8.02 -0.14 6.06
C CYS A 126 9.52 0.19 6.15
N ILE A 127 9.90 1.35 6.66
CA ILE A 127 11.31 1.69 6.88
C ILE A 127 11.94 0.77 7.93
N ILE A 128 11.18 0.35 8.95
CA ILE A 128 11.67 -0.49 10.05
C ILE A 128 12.24 -1.84 9.53
N PRO A 129 11.49 -2.67 8.79
CA PRO A 129 12.04 -3.92 8.26
C PRO A 129 13.18 -3.71 7.26
N ILE A 130 13.19 -2.59 6.51
CA ILE A 130 14.30 -2.26 5.60
C ILE A 130 15.58 -1.96 6.37
N LEU A 131 15.50 -1.18 7.46
CA LEU A 131 16.65 -0.91 8.31
C LEU A 131 17.19 -2.19 8.95
N LEU A 132 16.30 -3.05 9.45
CA LEU A 132 16.69 -4.36 9.97
C LEU A 132 17.40 -5.19 8.89
N TYR A 133 16.86 -5.24 7.68
CA TYR A 133 17.50 -5.92 6.55
C TYR A 133 18.92 -5.40 6.30
N VAL A 134 19.11 -4.08 6.22
CA VAL A 134 20.44 -3.46 6.00
C VAL A 134 21.42 -3.82 7.13
N MET A 135 20.96 -3.88 8.37
CA MET A 135 21.81 -4.31 9.49
C MET A 135 22.18 -5.80 9.38
N PHE A 136 21.21 -6.67 9.08
CA PHE A 136 21.44 -8.11 9.02
C PHE A 136 22.30 -8.51 7.82
N ILE A 137 22.12 -7.87 6.66
CA ILE A 137 22.92 -8.20 5.47
C ILE A 137 24.39 -7.83 5.67
N GLU A 138 24.69 -6.72 6.36
CA GLU A 138 26.07 -6.34 6.68
C GLU A 138 26.73 -7.35 7.62
N LEU A 139 26.01 -7.80 8.65
CA LEU A 139 26.48 -8.89 9.54
C LEU A 139 26.73 -10.18 8.75
N CYS A 140 25.83 -10.54 7.84
CA CYS A 140 25.98 -11.71 6.97
C CYS A 140 27.18 -11.58 6.03
N ASN A 141 27.44 -10.40 5.46
CA ASN A 141 28.61 -10.13 4.62
C ASN A 141 29.91 -10.26 5.42
N GLN A 142 29.96 -9.70 6.63
CA GLN A 142 31.17 -9.69 7.45
C GLN A 142 31.51 -11.08 8.03
N HIS A 143 30.51 -11.86 8.43
CA HIS A 143 30.71 -13.10 9.18
C HIS A 143 30.45 -14.39 8.40
N VAL A 144 29.66 -14.35 7.32
CA VAL A 144 29.17 -15.56 6.65
C VAL A 144 29.58 -15.61 5.17
N PHE A 145 29.16 -14.66 4.35
CA PHE A 145 29.36 -14.74 2.89
C PHE A 145 30.82 -14.65 2.47
N ASN A 146 31.61 -13.83 3.16
CA ASN A 146 33.04 -13.65 2.87
C ASN A 146 33.96 -14.66 3.59
N LYS A 147 33.41 -15.64 4.30
CA LYS A 147 34.17 -16.64 5.07
C LYS A 147 33.87 -18.06 4.59
N LYS A 148 34.87 -18.93 4.68
CA LYS A 148 34.67 -20.37 4.46
C LYS A 148 33.90 -20.97 5.64
N ALA A 149 33.14 -22.04 5.41
CA ALA A 149 32.28 -22.68 6.41
C ALA A 149 33.02 -23.09 7.70
N GLU A 150 34.33 -23.36 7.60
CA GLU A 150 35.22 -23.75 8.70
C GLU A 150 35.67 -22.56 9.58
N ASP A 151 35.62 -21.33 9.05
CA ASP A 151 36.03 -20.09 9.74
C ASP A 151 34.86 -19.35 10.41
N ILE A 152 33.63 -19.87 10.28
CA ILE A 152 32.43 -19.30 10.88
C ILE A 152 32.38 -19.69 12.36
N LYS A 153 32.99 -18.85 13.22
CA LYS A 153 32.87 -18.94 14.69
C LYS A 153 31.76 -18.06 15.28
N PHE A 154 30.97 -17.42 14.43
CA PHE A 154 29.90 -16.52 14.84
C PHE A 154 28.63 -17.33 15.13
N CYS A 155 28.14 -17.23 16.37
CA CYS A 155 26.81 -17.75 16.74
C CYS A 155 25.86 -16.57 16.90
N MET A 156 24.73 -16.61 16.19
CA MET A 156 23.69 -15.61 16.37
C MET A 156 22.82 -16.02 17.57
N ASP A 157 22.78 -15.16 18.59
CA ASP A 157 21.86 -15.29 19.72
C ASP A 157 20.86 -14.11 19.68
N LEU A 158 19.58 -14.44 19.69
CA LEU A 158 18.48 -13.47 19.68
C LEU A 158 18.37 -12.71 21.01
N SER A 159 19.01 -13.20 22.08
CA SER A 159 19.04 -12.51 23.37
C SER A 159 19.74 -11.14 23.30
N ASN A 160 20.74 -11.01 22.42
CA ASN A 160 21.53 -9.78 22.25
C ASN A 160 20.78 -8.67 21.51
N PHE A 161 19.69 -8.98 20.80
CA PHE A 161 18.92 -8.01 20.03
C PHE A 161 17.84 -7.30 20.85
N GLY A 162 17.72 -7.58 22.15
CA GLY A 162 16.80 -6.87 23.06
C GLY A 162 15.31 -7.08 22.78
N ILE A 163 14.95 -7.79 21.70
CA ILE A 163 13.57 -8.17 21.35
C ILE A 163 13.02 -9.17 22.39
N PHE A 164 13.89 -9.93 23.06
CA PHE A 164 13.53 -10.91 24.08
C PHE A 164 14.42 -10.75 25.32
N SER A 165 13.98 -9.92 26.28
CA SER A 165 14.63 -9.80 27.59
C SER A 165 14.46 -11.10 28.41
N ASN A 166 15.49 -11.48 29.16
CA ASN A 166 15.54 -12.67 30.04
C ASN A 166 14.34 -12.81 31.01
N SER A 167 13.61 -11.73 31.31
CA SER A 167 12.43 -11.77 32.19
C SER A 167 11.12 -12.14 31.46
N SER A 168 11.02 -11.89 30.15
CA SER A 168 9.88 -12.30 29.31
C SER A 168 9.90 -13.80 28.98
N GLN A 169 11.02 -14.45 29.28
CA GLN A 169 11.40 -15.80 28.82
C GLN A 169 10.54 -16.93 29.41
N LYS A 170 9.79 -16.67 30.50
CA LYS A 170 8.79 -17.62 31.04
C LYS A 170 7.36 -17.39 30.55
N ILE A 171 7.06 -16.24 29.93
CA ILE A 171 5.67 -15.82 29.67
C ILE A 171 5.29 -16.01 28.18
N VAL A 172 6.24 -16.11 27.26
CA VAL A 172 5.92 -16.29 25.83
C VAL A 172 6.42 -17.66 25.32
N GLY A 173 5.62 -18.68 25.65
CA GLY A 173 5.57 -20.04 25.12
C GLY A 173 6.67 -20.56 24.19
N GLY A 174 7.74 -21.13 24.74
CA GLY A 174 8.47 -22.23 24.09
C GLY A 174 9.67 -21.89 23.21
N LEU A 175 10.21 -20.66 23.27
CA LEU A 175 11.47 -20.34 22.57
C LEU A 175 12.65 -21.06 23.24
N THR A 176 13.14 -22.14 22.62
CA THR A 176 14.43 -22.74 22.98
C THR A 176 15.52 -21.84 22.41
N THR A 177 16.10 -20.99 23.26
CA THR A 177 17.21 -20.10 22.89
C THR A 177 18.50 -20.90 22.74
N THR A 178 18.53 -21.88 21.84
CA THR A 178 19.79 -22.48 21.43
C THR A 178 20.42 -21.52 20.43
N PRO A 179 21.60 -20.95 20.73
CA PRO A 179 22.28 -20.05 19.81
C PRO A 179 22.50 -20.77 18.48
N LEU A 180 22.20 -20.10 17.38
CA LEU A 180 22.31 -20.70 16.06
C LEU A 180 23.78 -20.71 15.64
N CYS A 181 24.47 -21.80 15.98
CA CYS A 181 25.92 -21.97 15.77
C CYS A 181 26.27 -22.85 14.57
N SER A 182 25.28 -23.49 13.92
CA SER A 182 25.55 -24.35 12.77
C SER A 182 25.81 -23.50 11.52
N PRO A 183 26.98 -23.63 10.85
CA PRO A 183 27.36 -22.80 9.71
C PRO A 183 26.41 -22.97 8.50
N THR A 184 25.79 -24.15 8.35
CA THR A 184 24.81 -24.41 7.29
C THR A 184 23.49 -23.69 7.52
N ASN A 185 22.99 -23.70 8.75
CA ASN A 185 21.75 -23.03 9.15
C ASN A 185 21.92 -21.50 9.14
N LEU A 186 23.08 -20.99 9.57
CA LEU A 186 23.40 -19.57 9.52
C LEU A 186 23.47 -19.06 8.08
N ARG A 187 24.06 -19.83 7.16
CA ARG A 187 24.08 -19.46 5.73
C ARG A 187 22.70 -19.47 5.11
N ARG A 188 21.86 -20.45 5.45
CA ARG A 188 20.46 -20.51 5.00
C ARG A 188 19.68 -19.28 5.47
N MET A 189 19.85 -18.88 6.73
CA MET A 189 19.25 -17.67 7.28
C MET A 189 19.64 -16.43 6.48
N CYS A 190 20.94 -16.21 6.25
CA CYS A 190 21.44 -15.05 5.51
C CYS A 190 20.87 -14.98 4.08
N THR A 191 20.78 -16.10 3.37
CA THR A 191 20.15 -16.15 2.04
C THR A 191 18.65 -15.82 2.11
N ARG A 192 17.92 -16.35 3.10
CA ARG A 192 16.49 -16.02 3.28
C ARG A 192 16.26 -14.57 3.68
N THR A 193 17.17 -14.00 4.48
CA THR A 193 17.15 -12.58 4.84
C THR A 193 17.41 -11.69 3.63
N GLU A 194 18.32 -12.07 2.74
CA GLU A 194 18.56 -11.37 1.47
C GLU A 194 17.31 -11.39 0.57
N GLU A 195 16.72 -12.56 0.36
CA GLU A 195 15.49 -12.73 -0.43
C GLU A 195 14.33 -11.90 0.14
N SER A 196 14.07 -12.00 1.45
CA SER A 196 13.00 -11.24 2.13
C SER A 196 13.27 -9.73 2.12
N GLY A 197 14.52 -9.32 2.33
CA GLY A 197 14.93 -7.92 2.34
C GLY A 197 14.69 -7.19 1.03
N GLN A 198 15.01 -7.83 -0.10
CA GLN A 198 14.73 -7.29 -1.42
C GLN A 198 13.22 -7.09 -1.65
N LEU A 199 12.39 -8.05 -1.21
CA LEU A 199 10.94 -7.94 -1.29
C LEU A 199 10.38 -6.77 -0.46
N PHE A 200 10.93 -6.51 0.74
CA PHE A 200 10.54 -5.34 1.54
C PHE A 200 10.85 -4.02 0.84
N ILE A 201 11.98 -3.92 0.12
CA ILE A 201 12.31 -2.72 -0.68
C ILE A 201 11.30 -2.51 -1.81
N VAL A 202 10.97 -3.58 -2.54
CA VAL A 202 9.96 -3.49 -3.62
C VAL A 202 8.59 -3.13 -3.05
N ALA A 203 8.22 -3.69 -1.89
CA ALA A 203 6.99 -3.33 -1.20
C ALA A 203 6.95 -1.84 -0.84
N TYR A 204 8.04 -1.30 -0.28
CA TYR A 204 8.17 0.13 0.02
C TYR A 204 7.98 1.02 -1.22
N ILE A 205 8.60 0.66 -2.34
CA ILE A 205 8.41 1.38 -3.61
C ILE A 205 6.94 1.30 -4.06
N GLY A 206 6.30 0.14 -3.94
CA GLY A 206 4.87 -0.05 -4.20
C GLY A 206 3.99 0.86 -3.34
N ALA A 207 4.26 0.93 -2.03
CA ALA A 207 3.53 1.81 -1.11
C ALA A 207 3.72 3.30 -1.45
N PHE A 208 4.95 3.69 -1.83
CA PHE A 208 5.25 5.04 -2.28
C PHE A 208 4.48 5.40 -3.56
N CYS A 209 4.47 4.53 -4.57
CA CYS A 209 3.70 4.72 -5.79
C CYS A 209 2.18 4.75 -5.53
N ALA A 210 1.68 3.95 -4.58
CA ALA A 210 0.27 4.00 -4.16
C ALA A 210 -0.08 5.36 -3.52
N SER A 211 0.82 5.92 -2.71
CA SER A 211 0.67 7.26 -2.14
C SER A 211 0.62 8.35 -3.22
N LEU A 212 1.50 8.26 -4.24
CA LEU A 212 1.46 9.16 -5.40
C LEU A 212 0.15 9.04 -6.19
N ALA A 213 -0.36 7.83 -6.41
CA ALA A 213 -1.65 7.62 -7.06
C ALA A 213 -2.79 8.32 -6.30
N MET A 214 -2.80 8.25 -4.96
CA MET A 214 -3.78 8.95 -4.13
C MET A 214 -3.66 10.48 -4.26
N ALA A 215 -2.45 11.03 -4.33
CA ALA A 215 -2.24 12.45 -4.57
C ALA A 215 -2.77 12.90 -5.95
N HIS A 216 -2.59 12.08 -6.99
CA HIS A 216 -3.20 12.32 -8.29
C HIS A 216 -4.73 12.29 -8.23
N PHE A 217 -5.32 11.31 -7.53
CA PHE A 217 -6.77 11.24 -7.34
C PHE A 217 -7.33 12.46 -6.60
N MET A 218 -6.64 12.98 -5.57
CA MET A 218 -7.05 14.22 -4.90
C MET A 218 -7.09 15.41 -5.88
N THR A 219 -6.06 15.54 -6.72
CA THR A 219 -5.99 16.61 -7.73
C THR A 219 -7.14 16.51 -8.74
N ILE A 220 -7.43 15.29 -9.20
CA ILE A 220 -8.52 15.01 -10.14
C ILE A 220 -9.89 15.29 -9.51
N LEU A 221 -10.10 14.88 -8.25
CA LEU A 221 -11.34 15.15 -7.54
C LEU A 221 -11.54 16.64 -7.30
N ALA A 222 -10.50 17.40 -6.97
CA ALA A 222 -10.57 18.85 -6.82
C ALA A 222 -10.95 19.54 -8.15
N ALA A 223 -10.35 19.11 -9.27
CA ALA A 223 -10.71 19.59 -10.60
C ALA A 223 -12.16 19.23 -10.96
N ASN A 224 -12.62 18.04 -10.63
CA ASN A 224 -14.00 17.62 -10.85
C ASN A 224 -15.00 18.39 -9.97
N TYR A 225 -14.64 18.65 -8.71
CA TYR A 225 -15.44 19.44 -7.78
C TYR A 225 -15.66 20.87 -8.30
N THR A 226 -14.59 21.54 -8.72
CA THR A 226 -14.67 22.91 -9.27
C THR A 226 -15.51 22.97 -10.55
N ARG A 227 -15.35 21.99 -11.45
CA ARG A 227 -16.19 21.86 -12.66
C ARG A 227 -17.67 21.67 -12.33
N MET A 228 -17.99 20.87 -11.31
CA MET A 228 -19.38 20.66 -10.88
C MET A 228 -19.97 21.90 -10.23
N LYS A 229 -19.20 22.59 -9.38
CA LYS A 229 -19.62 23.87 -8.77
C LYS A 229 -19.95 24.91 -9.84
N LEU A 230 -19.06 25.10 -10.81
CA LEU A 230 -19.29 26.03 -11.93
C LEU A 230 -20.51 25.64 -12.77
N SER A 231 -20.69 24.33 -13.03
CA SER A 231 -21.85 23.83 -13.76
C SER A 231 -23.18 24.13 -13.05
N LYS A 232 -23.18 24.09 -11.71
CA LYS A 232 -24.35 24.42 -10.90
C LYS A 232 -24.65 25.92 -11.00
N GLU A 233 -23.65 26.77 -10.76
CA GLU A 233 -23.79 28.24 -10.84
C GLU A 233 -24.36 28.66 -12.21
N LEU A 234 -23.82 28.13 -13.32
CA LEU A 234 -24.34 28.41 -14.67
C LEU A 234 -25.78 27.96 -14.88
N THR A 235 -26.19 26.83 -14.28
CA THR A 235 -27.56 26.33 -14.38
C THR A 235 -28.53 27.21 -13.60
N ASP A 236 -28.12 27.64 -12.39
CA ASP A 236 -28.90 28.54 -11.55
C ASP A 236 -29.08 29.91 -12.25
N TYR A 237 -28.01 30.45 -12.87
CA TYR A 237 -28.09 31.66 -13.69
C TYR A 237 -29.06 31.52 -14.88
N ARG A 238 -29.02 30.40 -15.61
CA ARG A 238 -29.93 30.16 -16.74
C ARG A 238 -31.40 30.11 -16.28
N ASN A 239 -31.68 29.40 -15.20
CA ASN A 239 -33.03 29.28 -14.65
C ASN A 239 -33.55 30.65 -14.16
N ALA A 240 -32.68 31.49 -13.59
CA ALA A 240 -33.05 32.84 -13.19
C ALA A 240 -33.42 33.74 -14.37
N VAL A 241 -32.69 33.66 -15.49
CA VAL A 241 -32.99 34.41 -16.71
C VAL A 241 -34.34 33.96 -17.31
N GLU A 242 -34.60 32.65 -17.39
CA GLU A 242 -35.87 32.10 -17.92
C GLU A 242 -37.10 32.53 -17.10
N MET A 243 -36.96 32.84 -15.81
CA MET A 243 -38.06 33.36 -14.98
C MET A 243 -38.35 34.86 -15.20
N THR A 244 -37.43 35.59 -15.85
CA THR A 244 -37.55 37.05 -16.07
C THR A 244 -37.97 37.45 -17.48
N SER A 245 -37.99 36.49 -18.42
CA SER A 245 -38.49 36.64 -19.80
C SER A 245 -39.94 36.20 -19.92
#